data_AF-A0A8S9ZEM7-F1
#
_entry.id   AF-A0A8S9ZEM7-F1
#
_cell.length_a   1.000
_cell.length_b   1.000
_cell.length_c   1.000
_cell.angle_alpha   90.00
_cell.angle_beta   90.00
_cell.angle_gamma   90.00
#
_symmetry.space_group_name_H-M   'P 1'
#
loop_
_entity.id
_entity.type
_entity.pdbx_description
1 polymer ?
#
loop_
_entity_poly.entity_id
_entity_poly.type
_entity_poly.pdbx_seq_one_letter_code
_entity_poly.pdbx_strand_id
1 'polypeptide(L)'
;MLISFLLKFTLISFLNYTNSLKCKCTQSSPKVPCQNGVCEVPTKVSSCLMLDHPKSGLHYACSTNANLGEGECVEKKSKTGANVKVNKLIINF
;
A
#
# COMPACT_ATOMS: atom_id res chain seq x y z
N MET A 1 -13.39 -31.39 32.60
CA MET A 1 -12.36 -31.39 31.55
C MET A 1 -12.74 -30.63 30.27
N LEU A 2 -14.03 -30.33 30.00
CA LEU A 2 -14.46 -29.56 28.80
C LEU A 2 -14.22 -28.04 28.87
N ILE A 3 -14.25 -27.44 30.07
CA ILE A 3 -14.15 -25.97 30.23
C ILE A 3 -12.74 -25.44 29.89
N SER A 4 -11.69 -26.26 30.10
CA SER A 4 -10.29 -25.88 29.85
C SER A 4 -9.94 -25.81 28.36
N PHE A 5 -10.66 -26.54 27.50
CA PHE A 5 -10.46 -26.51 26.04
C PHE A 5 -11.09 -25.27 25.39
N LEU A 6 -12.25 -24.81 25.89
CA LEU A 6 -12.94 -23.62 25.37
C LEU A 6 -12.18 -22.33 25.69
N LEU A 7 -11.55 -22.24 26.86
CA LEU A 7 -10.78 -21.05 27.27
C LEU A 7 -9.52 -20.82 26.42
N LYS A 8 -8.91 -21.90 25.91
CA LYS A 8 -7.74 -21.81 25.02
C LYS A 8 -8.10 -21.35 23.61
N PHE A 9 -9.31 -21.68 23.13
CA PHE A 9 -9.73 -21.31 21.77
C PHE A 9 -10.10 -19.83 21.65
N THR A 10 -10.63 -19.21 22.72
CA THR A 10 -11.01 -17.80 22.74
C THR A 10 -9.83 -16.82 22.78
N LEU A 11 -8.63 -17.24 23.20
CA LEU A 11 -7.47 -16.35 23.30
C LEU A 11 -6.72 -16.15 21.95
N ILE A 12 -6.89 -17.08 21.00
CA ILE A 12 -6.09 -17.11 19.75
C ILE A 12 -6.67 -16.16 18.69
N SER A 13 -7.94 -15.77 18.81
CA SER A 13 -8.64 -14.95 17.82
C SER A 13 -8.23 -13.47 17.82
N PHE A 14 -7.60 -12.96 18.88
CA PHE A 14 -7.36 -11.52 19.08
C PHE A 14 -6.00 -11.02 18.56
N LEU A 15 -5.10 -11.89 18.09
CA LEU A 15 -3.73 -11.49 17.72
C LEU A 15 -3.52 -11.20 16.22
N ASN A 16 -4.57 -11.20 15.40
CA ASN A 16 -4.48 -10.71 14.02
C ASN A 16 -4.68 -9.19 13.97
N TYR A 17 -3.88 -8.44 14.75
CA TYR A 17 -3.68 -7.02 14.49
C TYR A 17 -2.84 -6.91 13.22
N THR A 18 -3.51 -6.99 12.06
CA THR A 18 -2.86 -6.70 10.79
C THR A 18 -2.59 -5.20 10.76
N ASN A 19 -1.36 -4.80 11.08
CA ASN A 19 -0.91 -3.44 10.81
C ASN A 19 -1.21 -3.13 9.34
N SER A 20 -2.07 -2.13 9.13
CA SER A 20 -2.41 -1.62 7.82
C SER A 20 -1.69 -0.28 7.60
N LEU A 21 -1.03 -0.18 6.46
CA LEU A 21 -0.43 1.05 5.97
C LEU A 21 -1.53 1.84 5.24
N LYS A 22 -1.75 3.07 5.68
CA LYS A 22 -2.63 4.02 5.00
C LYS A 22 -1.77 4.98 4.20
N CYS A 23 -2.14 5.23 2.95
CA CYS A 23 -1.45 6.17 2.08
C CYS A 23 -2.46 7.16 1.48
N LYS A 24 -2.03 8.41 1.25
CA LYS A 24 -2.74 9.29 0.32
C LYS A 24 -2.67 8.70 -1.08
N CYS A 25 -3.77 8.80 -1.82
CA CYS A 25 -3.82 8.42 -3.22
C CYS A 25 -4.65 9.43 -4.01
N THR A 26 -4.23 9.64 -5.26
CA THR A 26 -4.98 10.41 -6.26
C THR A 26 -5.39 9.52 -7.43
N GLN A 27 -4.79 8.33 -7.53
CA GLN A 27 -5.12 7.35 -8.55
C GLN A 27 -5.39 5.99 -7.92
N SER A 28 -6.48 5.36 -8.35
CA SER A 28 -6.75 3.96 -8.06
C SER A 28 -5.84 3.06 -8.89
N SER A 29 -5.34 2.00 -8.27
CA SER A 29 -4.71 0.91 -9.01
C SER A 29 -5.73 -0.21 -9.22
N PRO A 30 -5.54 -1.10 -10.22
CA PRO A 30 -6.42 -2.25 -10.41
C PRO A 30 -6.43 -3.21 -9.20
N LYS A 31 -5.37 -3.19 -8.39
CA LYS A 31 -5.19 -4.08 -7.25
C LYS A 31 -5.63 -3.44 -5.92
N VAL A 32 -5.63 -2.12 -5.85
CA VAL A 32 -5.96 -1.35 -4.64
C VAL A 32 -6.76 -0.11 -5.05
N PRO A 33 -8.05 -0.04 -4.71
CA PRO A 33 -8.87 1.14 -4.97
C PRO A 33 -8.44 2.28 -4.05
N CYS A 34 -8.48 3.50 -4.59
CA CYS A 34 -8.36 4.73 -3.81
C CYS A 34 -9.76 5.17 -3.37
N GLN A 35 -10.04 5.16 -2.07
CA GLN A 35 -11.33 5.55 -1.51
C GLN A 35 -11.16 6.84 -0.71
N ASN A 36 -11.89 7.90 -1.06
CA ASN A 36 -11.82 9.20 -0.38
C ASN A 36 -10.39 9.77 -0.30
N GLY A 37 -9.57 9.55 -1.33
CA GLY A 37 -8.18 10.02 -1.36
C GLY A 37 -7.22 9.23 -0.48
N VAL A 38 -7.65 8.09 0.08
CA VAL A 38 -6.84 7.21 0.92
C VAL A 38 -6.95 5.77 0.41
N CYS A 39 -5.83 5.04 0.47
CA CYS A 39 -5.81 3.61 0.24
C CYS A 39 -5.15 2.91 1.43
N GLU A 40 -5.69 1.73 1.77
CA GLU A 40 -5.27 0.96 2.93
C GLU A 40 -4.77 -0.42 2.46
N VAL A 41 -3.55 -0.77 2.86
CA VAL A 41 -2.84 -1.96 2.40
C VAL A 41 -2.06 -2.61 3.54
N PRO A 42 -1.84 -3.93 3.56
CA PRO A 42 -1.14 -4.60 4.65
C PRO A 42 0.34 -4.19 4.72
N THR A 43 0.85 -3.77 5.87
CA THR A 43 2.18 -3.16 6.02
C THR A 43 3.36 -4.06 5.58
N LYS A 44 3.21 -5.39 5.65
CA LYS A 44 4.35 -6.33 5.45
C LYS A 44 4.96 -6.33 4.03
N VAL A 45 4.17 -6.08 3.00
CA VAL A 45 4.60 -6.16 1.58
C VAL A 45 4.13 -4.99 0.75
N SER A 46 3.45 -4.03 1.38
CA SER A 46 2.83 -2.92 0.69
C SER A 46 3.63 -1.64 0.85
N SER A 47 3.43 -0.71 -0.08
CA SER A 47 4.12 0.57 -0.07
C SER A 47 3.26 1.65 -0.71
N CYS A 48 3.42 2.87 -0.20
CA CYS A 48 2.92 4.06 -0.86
C CYS A 48 3.85 4.40 -2.04
N LEU A 49 3.29 4.75 -3.19
CA LEU A 49 4.02 5.15 -4.38
C LEU A 49 3.69 6.60 -4.73
N MET A 50 4.72 7.34 -5.11
CA MET A 50 4.60 8.61 -5.80
C MET A 50 4.97 8.43 -7.26
N LEU A 51 4.15 8.97 -8.15
CA LEU A 51 4.35 8.93 -9.59
C LEU A 51 4.38 10.36 -10.11
N ASP A 52 5.55 10.78 -10.59
CA ASP A 52 5.75 12.10 -11.18
C ASP A 52 5.59 12.01 -12.69
N HIS A 53 4.55 12.65 -13.21
CA HIS A 53 4.23 12.69 -14.63
C HIS A 53 4.42 14.10 -15.18
N PRO A 54 5.18 14.29 -16.27
CA PRO A 54 5.60 15.61 -16.75
C PRO A 54 4.46 16.56 -17.13
N LYS A 55 3.30 16.02 -17.54
CA LYS A 55 2.10 16.82 -17.90
C LYS A 55 1.04 16.91 -16.80
N SER A 56 0.74 15.82 -16.11
CA SER A 56 -0.37 15.74 -15.14
C SER A 56 0.11 15.92 -13.70
N GLY A 57 1.40 16.16 -13.47
CA GLY A 57 1.99 16.41 -12.16
C GLY A 57 2.16 15.15 -11.32
N LEU A 58 2.19 15.34 -10.00
CA LEU A 58 2.37 14.27 -9.01
C LEU A 58 1.08 13.50 -8.76
N HIS A 59 1.21 12.18 -8.75
CA HIS A 59 0.14 11.24 -8.43
C HIS A 59 0.57 10.29 -7.34
N TYR A 60 -0.38 9.84 -6.52
CA TYR A 60 -0.11 8.93 -5.41
C TYR A 60 -0.99 7.68 -5.54
N ALA A 61 -0.42 6.54 -5.19
CA ALA A 61 -1.11 5.24 -5.23
C ALA A 61 -0.54 4.28 -4.18
N CYS A 62 -1.30 3.23 -3.86
CA CYS A 62 -0.82 2.10 -3.07
C CYS A 62 -0.36 0.95 -3.99
N SER A 63 0.68 0.24 -3.56
CA SER A 63 1.08 -1.04 -4.15
C SER A 63 1.16 -2.09 -3.06
N THR A 64 0.60 -3.27 -3.29
CA THR A 64 0.73 -4.45 -2.43
C THR A 64 1.98 -5.29 -2.74
N ASN A 65 2.75 -4.89 -3.75
CA ASN A 65 3.99 -5.54 -4.16
C ASN A 65 4.89 -4.53 -4.87
N ALA A 66 5.49 -3.62 -4.10
CA ALA A 66 6.50 -2.72 -4.62
C ALA A 66 7.86 -3.42 -4.56
N ASN A 67 8.30 -3.99 -5.69
CA ASN A 67 9.69 -4.44 -5.92
C ASN A 67 10.63 -3.23 -6.10
N LEU A 68 10.47 -2.19 -5.29
CA LEU A 68 11.34 -1.04 -5.24
C LEU A 68 11.92 -0.97 -3.83
N GLY A 69 13.23 -0.80 -3.74
CA GLY A 69 13.91 -0.45 -2.51
C GLY A 69 13.42 0.90 -1.96
N GLU A 70 13.63 1.12 -0.66
CA GLU A 70 13.37 2.42 -0.06
C GLU A 70 14.31 3.47 -0.66
N GLY A 71 13.76 4.62 -1.07
CA GLY A 71 14.53 5.67 -1.75
C GLY A 71 14.86 5.36 -3.22
N GLU A 72 14.47 4.21 -3.75
CA GLU A 72 14.66 3.90 -5.17
C GLU A 72 13.61 4.61 -6.03
N CYS A 73 14.12 5.26 -7.07
CA CYS A 73 13.34 5.84 -8.16
C CYS A 73 13.50 4.95 -9.39
N VAL A 74 12.39 4.52 -9.97
CA VAL A 74 12.39 3.84 -11.28
C VAL A 74 11.67 4.69 -12.31
N GLU A 75 12.29 4.83 -13.47
CA GLU A 75 11.62 5.41 -14.62
C GLU A 75 10.79 4.33 -15.31
N LYS A 76 9.51 4.63 -15.54
CA LYS A 76 8.59 3.75 -16.25
C LYS A 76 7.90 4.51 -17.35
N LYS A 77 7.48 3.79 -18.39
CA LYS A 77 6.62 4.35 -19.42
C LYS A 77 5.17 4.23 -18.98
N SER A 78 4.46 5.34 -18.93
CA SER A 78 3.02 5.36 -18.65
C SER A 78 2.24 4.73 -19.81
N LYS A 79 0.96 4.42 -19.58
CA LYS A 79 0.05 3.93 -20.63
C LYS A 79 -0.08 4.91 -21.81
N THR A 80 0.14 6.20 -21.58
CA THR A 80 0.11 7.25 -22.59
C THR A 80 1.46 7.46 -23.28
N GLY A 81 2.46 6.64 -22.97
CA GLY A 81 3.79 6.67 -23.58
C GLY A 81 4.76 7.67 -22.96
N ALA A 82 4.35 8.41 -21.92
CA ALA A 82 5.20 9.36 -21.22
C ALA A 82 6.15 8.66 -20.24
N ASN A 83 7.38 9.16 -20.12
CA ASN A 83 8.27 8.71 -19.05
C ASN A 83 7.81 9.32 -17.73
N VAL A 84 7.57 8.46 -16.75
CA VAL A 84 7.15 8.82 -15.40
C VAL A 84 8.16 8.30 -14.40
N LYS A 85 8.41 9.08 -13.35
CA LYS A 85 9.30 8.67 -12.26
C LYS A 85 8.45 8.10 -11.13
N VAL A 86 8.74 6.88 -10.71
CA VAL A 86 8.01 6.19 -9.64
C VAL A 86 8.94 6.00 -8.45
N ASN A 87 8.53 6.56 -7.31
CA ASN A 87 9.26 6.50 -6.05
C ASN A 87 8.47 5.75 -5.00
N LYS A 88 9.17 4.91 -4.22
CA LYS A 88 8.61 4.34 -2.99
C LYS A 88 8.67 5.37 -1.87
N LEU A 89 7.53 5.64 -1.26
CA LEU A 89 7.39 6.58 -0.16
C LEU A 89 7.28 5.82 1.17
N ILE A 90 8.07 6.24 2.16
CA ILE A 90 7.87 5.90 3.56
C ILE A 90 6.91 6.96 4.13
N ILE A 91 5.62 6.84 3.84
CA ILE A 91 4.62 7.68 4.50
C ILE A 91 3.80 6.77 5.39
N ASN A 92 4.17 6.74 6.68
CA ASN A 92 3.26 6.32 7.74
C ASN A 92 2.43 7.56 8.11
N PHE A 93 1.10 7.42 8.07
CA PHE A 93 0.18 8.37 8.69
C PHE A 93 0.07 8.09 10.18
#